data_AF-A0A963C8H5-F1
#
_entry.id   AF-A0A963C8H5-F1
#
_cell.length_a   1.000
_cell.length_b   1.000
_cell.length_c   1.000
_cell.angle_alpha   90.00
_cell.angle_beta   90.00
_cell.angle_gamma   90.00
#
_symmetry.space_group_name_H-M   'P 1'
#
loop_
_entity.id
_entity.type
_entity.pdbx_description
1 polymer ?
#
loop_
_entity_poly.entity_id
_entity_poly.type
_entity_poly.pdbx_seq_one_letter_code
_entity_poly.pdbx_strand_id
1 'polypeptide(L)'
;ARTTSDAAKLGVIFWCLFAFIASGYEHSVANMTLFSIALLGEHPETVSLAGMAHNLLWVTLGNAVAGSVFMAGGYWFASKPALAPVQESAEGKLAPANIR
;
A
#
# COMPACT_ATOMS: atom_id res chain seq x y z
N ALA A 1 0.76 11.00 -7.21
CA ALA A 1 1.56 10.46 -6.09
C ALA A 1 1.45 11.41 -4.89
N ARG A 2 1.41 10.91 -3.65
CA ARG A 2 1.27 11.75 -2.44
C ARG A 2 2.57 12.47 -2.02
N THR A 3 3.72 12.05 -2.55
CA THR A 3 5.02 12.73 -2.41
C THR A 3 5.87 12.46 -3.67
N THR A 4 6.73 13.39 -4.03
CA THR A 4 7.62 13.29 -5.20
C THR A 4 9.02 12.79 -4.84
N SER A 5 9.50 13.04 -3.62
CA SER A 5 10.83 12.65 -3.14
C SER A 5 10.96 11.14 -2.96
N ASP A 6 11.97 10.53 -3.59
CA ASP A 6 12.24 9.10 -3.47
C ASP A 6 12.74 8.72 -2.07
N ALA A 7 13.55 9.59 -1.44
CA ALA A 7 13.98 9.39 -0.05
C ALA A 7 12.79 9.35 0.91
N ALA A 8 11.78 10.21 0.70
CA ALA A 8 10.57 10.20 1.52
C ALA A 8 9.74 8.92 1.29
N LYS A 9 9.63 8.42 0.06
CA LYS A 9 8.95 7.15 -0.24
C LYS A 9 9.65 5.99 0.46
N LEU A 10 10.98 5.91 0.35
CA LEU A 10 11.79 4.87 0.99
C LEU A 10 11.66 4.92 2.51
N GLY A 11 11.70 6.11 3.12
CA GLY A 11 11.55 6.26 4.57
C GLY A 11 10.18 5.77 5.09
N VAL A 12 9.09 6.12 4.39
CA VAL A 12 7.74 5.68 4.76
C VAL A 12 7.60 4.16 4.58
N ILE A 13 8.06 3.61 3.45
CA ILE A 13 8.02 2.16 3.19
C ILE A 13 8.80 1.42 4.27
N PHE A 14 10.04 1.84 4.56
CA PHE A 14 10.87 1.23 5.59
C PHE A 14 10.16 1.17 6.94
N TRP A 15 9.59 2.29 7.40
CA TRP A 15 8.97 2.35 8.72
C TRP A 15 7.65 1.56 8.79
N CYS A 16 6.86 1.57 7.72
CA CYS A 16 5.67 0.74 7.62
C CYS A 16 6.02 -0.77 7.65
N LEU A 17 7.03 -1.19 6.89
CA LEU A 17 7.46 -2.60 6.88
C LEU A 17 8.06 -3.01 8.22
N PHE A 18 8.87 -2.15 8.84
CA PHE A 18 9.45 -2.39 10.15
C PHE A 18 8.35 -2.63 11.20
N ALA A 19 7.36 -1.73 11.29
CA ALA A 19 6.25 -1.89 12.22
C ALA A 19 5.42 -3.15 11.94
N PHE A 20 5.20 -3.47 10.66
CA PHE A 20 4.45 -4.65 10.25
C PHE A 20 5.12 -5.95 10.69
N ILE A 21 6.43 -6.09 10.40
CA ILE A 21 7.21 -7.28 10.73
C ILE A 21 7.45 -7.37 12.25
N ALA A 22 7.80 -6.26 12.90
CA ALA A 22 8.06 -6.24 14.35
C ALA A 22 6.82 -6.60 15.18
N SER A 23 5.62 -6.30 14.67
CA SER A 23 4.37 -6.68 15.30
C SER A 23 3.97 -8.15 15.05
N GLY A 24 4.71 -8.86 14.19
CA GLY A 24 4.43 -10.25 13.84
C GLY A 24 3.27 -10.43 12.86
N TYR A 25 2.93 -9.41 12.06
CA TYR A 25 1.91 -9.57 11.03
C TYR A 25 2.42 -10.40 9.84
N GLU A 26 1.49 -11.11 9.20
CA GLU A 26 1.80 -12.02 8.10
C GLU A 26 1.48 -11.40 6.74
N HIS A 27 2.44 -11.49 5.81
CA HIS A 27 2.30 -11.01 4.44
C HIS A 27 2.29 -12.19 3.48
N SER A 28 1.20 -12.38 2.73
CA SER A 28 0.98 -13.56 1.88
C SER A 28 2.15 -13.81 0.92
N VAL A 29 2.59 -12.77 0.20
CA VAL A 29 3.71 -12.87 -0.76
C VAL A 29 5.05 -13.19 -0.07
N ALA A 30 5.32 -12.64 1.11
CA ALA A 30 6.54 -12.96 1.85
C ALA A 30 6.53 -14.42 2.31
N ASN A 31 5.37 -14.89 2.79
CA ASN A 31 5.19 -16.27 3.20
C ASN A 31 5.33 -17.25 2.03
N MET A 32 4.94 -16.88 0.81
CA MET A 32 5.21 -17.70 -0.39
C MET A 32 6.70 -17.96 -0.58
N THR A 33 7.54 -16.91 -0.49
CA THR A 33 9.00 -17.07 -0.59
C THR A 33 9.55 -17.88 0.57
N LEU A 34 9.08 -17.65 1.80
CA LEU A 34 9.53 -18.38 2.99
C LEU A 34 9.21 -19.88 2.86
N PHE A 35 7.98 -20.24 2.49
CA PHE A 35 7.59 -21.63 2.26
C PHE A 35 8.30 -22.25 1.05
N SER A 36 8.56 -21.48 0.00
CA SER A 36 9.31 -21.97 -1.17
C SER A 36 10.74 -22.37 -0.77
N ILE A 37 11.42 -21.55 0.02
CA ILE A 37 12.76 -21.86 0.54
C ILE A 37 12.70 -23.07 1.49
N ALA A 38 11.69 -23.12 2.37
CA ALA A 38 11.54 -24.21 3.33
C ALA A 38 11.26 -25.57 2.67
N LEU A 39 10.37 -25.62 1.67
CA LEU A 39 9.98 -26.86 0.98
C LEU A 39 11.02 -27.35 -0.04
N LEU A 40 11.83 -26.44 -0.61
CA LEU A 40 12.89 -26.81 -1.54
C LEU A 40 14.20 -27.22 -0.84
N GLY A 41 14.35 -26.90 0.44
CA GLY A 41 15.49 -27.33 1.26
C GLY A 41 15.26 -28.68 1.96
N GLU A 42 16.21 -29.10 2.78
CA GLU A 42 15.96 -30.17 3.75
C GLU A 42 15.03 -29.64 4.85
N HIS A 43 13.89 -30.29 5.03
CA HIS A 43 12.88 -29.86 5.98
C HIS A 43 12.28 -31.06 6.74
N PRO A 44 11.94 -30.87 8.02
CA PRO A 44 11.20 -31.86 8.79
C PRO A 44 9.76 -32.01 8.25
N GLU A 45 9.15 -33.17 8.52
CA GLU A 45 7.74 -33.50 8.21
C GLU A 45 6.72 -32.44 8.69
N THR A 46 7.11 -31.57 9.62
CA THR A 46 6.29 -30.47 10.13
C THR A 46 6.05 -29.37 9.09
N VAL A 47 6.91 -29.25 8.07
CA VAL A 47 6.71 -28.32 6.94
C VAL A 47 6.05 -29.10 5.81
N SER A 48 4.77 -28.87 5.60
CA SER A 48 3.99 -29.59 4.59
C SER A 48 3.32 -28.64 3.60
N LEU A 49 3.01 -29.15 2.42
CA LEU A 49 2.26 -28.41 1.40
C LEU A 49 0.85 -28.03 1.89
N ALA A 50 0.23 -28.88 2.72
CA ALA A 50 -1.06 -28.62 3.34
C ALA A 50 -0.97 -27.47 4.36
N GLY A 51 0.08 -27.43 5.19
CA GLY A 51 0.35 -26.34 6.12
C GLY A 51 0.60 -25.01 5.41
N MET A 52 1.37 -25.04 4.32
CA MET A 52 1.56 -23.88 3.45
C MET A 52 0.23 -23.37 2.89
N ALA A 53 -0.61 -24.25 2.34
CA ALA A 53 -1.90 -23.85 1.77
C ALA A 53 -2.83 -23.24 2.84
N HIS A 54 -2.87 -23.82 4.04
CA HIS A 54 -3.66 -23.29 5.14
C HIS A 54 -3.21 -21.89 5.57
N ASN A 55 -1.90 -21.68 5.75
CA ASN A 55 -1.36 -20.36 6.08
C ASN A 55 -1.66 -19.33 4.97
N LEU A 56 -1.32 -19.66 3.72
CA LEU A 56 -1.50 -18.73 2.60
C LEU A 56 -2.98 -18.38 2.39
N LEU A 57 -3.91 -19.30 2.61
CA LEU A 57 -5.34 -19.03 2.50
C LEU A 57 -5.78 -17.95 3.49
N TRP A 58 -5.48 -18.12 4.78
CA TRP A 58 -5.90 -17.18 5.81
C TRP A 58 -5.18 -15.83 5.72
N VAL A 59 -3.88 -15.84 5.46
CA VAL A 59 -3.09 -14.60 5.31
C VAL A 59 -3.55 -13.81 4.10
N THR A 60 -3.82 -14.47 2.98
CA THR A 60 -4.31 -13.79 1.75
C THR A 60 -5.69 -13.18 1.99
N LEU A 61 -6.60 -13.90 2.66
CA LEU A 61 -7.91 -13.35 3.03
C LEU A 61 -7.76 -12.12 3.94
N GLY A 62 -6.92 -12.21 4.98
CA GLY A 62 -6.66 -11.09 5.88
C GLY A 62 -6.06 -9.88 5.17
N ASN A 63 -5.05 -10.10 4.32
CA ASN A 63 -4.43 -9.04 3.52
C ASN A 63 -5.41 -8.41 2.52
N ALA A 64 -6.27 -9.22 1.87
CA ALA A 64 -7.29 -8.73 0.97
C ALA A 64 -8.33 -7.86 1.68
N VAL A 65 -8.80 -8.28 2.87
CA VAL A 65 -9.72 -7.48 3.70
C VAL A 65 -9.06 -6.18 4.16
N ALA A 66 -7.82 -6.22 4.63
CA ALA A 66 -7.06 -5.03 5.01
C ALA A 66 -6.92 -4.03 3.85
N GLY A 67 -6.53 -4.50 2.66
CA GLY A 67 -6.36 -3.65 1.48
C GLY A 67 -7.68 -3.10 0.93
N SER A 68 -8.72 -3.92 0.85
CA SER A 68 -9.99 -3.54 0.23
C SER A 68 -10.91 -2.77 1.18
N VAL A 69 -11.14 -3.29 2.39
CA VAL A 69 -12.11 -2.71 3.33
C VAL A 69 -11.51 -1.52 4.06
N PHE A 70 -10.33 -1.68 4.65
CA PHE A 70 -9.73 -0.62 5.47
C PHE A 70 -9.05 0.43 4.60
N MET A 71 -8.12 0.04 3.73
CA MET A 71 -7.37 1.02 2.95
C MET A 71 -8.19 1.62 1.81
N ALA A 72 -8.74 0.83 0.90
CA ALA A 72 -9.52 1.37 -0.22
C ALA A 72 -10.85 2.00 0.24
N GLY A 73 -11.58 1.33 1.14
CA GLY A 73 -12.79 1.89 1.75
C GLY A 73 -12.52 3.17 2.55
N GLY A 74 -11.48 3.19 3.39
CA GLY A 74 -11.07 4.38 4.14
C GLY A 74 -10.65 5.54 3.24
N TYR A 75 -9.88 5.25 2.18
CA TYR A 75 -9.48 6.28 1.22
C TYR A 75 -10.68 6.85 0.46
N TRP A 76 -11.64 6.01 0.05
CA TRP A 76 -12.87 6.47 -0.60
C TRP A 76 -13.68 7.38 0.35
N PHE A 77 -13.87 6.96 1.60
CA PHE A 77 -14.58 7.77 2.58
C PHE A 77 -13.91 9.13 2.81
N ALA A 78 -12.58 9.16 2.96
CA ALA A 78 -11.80 10.37 3.19
C ALA A 78 -11.68 11.27 1.94
N SER A 79 -11.83 10.72 0.74
CA SER A 79 -11.67 11.46 -0.53
C SER A 79 -12.98 12.06 -1.06
N LYS A 80 -14.08 12.03 -0.29
CA LYS A 80 -15.28 12.80 -0.64
C LYS A 80 -14.89 14.28 -0.76
N PRO A 81 -15.27 14.99 -1.83
CA PRO A 81 -14.82 16.35 -2.04
C PRO A 81 -15.30 17.22 -0.89
N ALA A 82 -14.38 17.68 -0.04
CA ALA A 82 -14.57 18.97 0.59
C ALA A 82 -14.74 19.94 -0.57
N LEU A 83 -15.92 20.55 -0.69
CA LEU A 83 -16.17 21.63 -1.64
C LEU A 83 -15.10 22.69 -1.39
N ALA A 84 -14.01 22.63 -2.14
CA ALA A 84 -13.01 23.67 -2.12
C ALA A 84 -13.72 24.91 -2.69
N PRO A 85 -13.69 26.06 -2.01
CA PRO A 85 -14.18 27.29 -2.61
C PRO A 85 -13.42 27.48 -3.92
N VAL A 86 -14.16 27.75 -4.99
CA VAL A 86 -13.62 28.07 -6.32
C VAL A 86 -12.48 29.06 -6.12
N GLN A 87 -11.25 28.61 -6.38
CA GLN A 87 -10.12 29.53 -6.47
C GLN A 87 -10.33 30.32 -7.76
N GLU A 88 -10.96 31.49 -7.63
CA GLU A 88 -10.96 32.53 -8.65
C GLU A 88 -9.52 33.05 -8.76
N SER A 89 -8.71 32.33 -9.55
CA SER A 89 -7.36 32.76 -9.90
C SER A 89 -7.50 33.99 -10.78
N ALA A 90 -7.16 35.12 -10.20
CA ALA A 90 -6.99 36.39 -10.87
C ALA A 90 -5.98 36.27 -12.02
N GLU A 91 -6.44 35.97 -13.22
CA GLU A 91 -5.65 36.15 -14.45
C GLU A 91 -6.52 36.63 -15.62
N GLY A 92 -7.40 37.58 -15.32
CA GLY A 92 -8.13 38.41 -16.29
C GLY A 92 -7.50 39.80 -16.43
N LYS A 93 -6.16 39.90 -16.47
CA LYS A 93 -5.46 41.20 -16.60
C LYS A 93 -4.20 41.12 -17.46
N LEU A 94 -4.37 40.75 -18.73
CA LEU A 94 -3.45 41.17 -19.79
C LEU A 94 -4.26 42.05 -20.75
N ALA A 95 -4.07 43.36 -20.60
CA ALA A 95 -4.64 44.38 -21.47
C ALA A 95 -4.13 44.21 -22.92
N PRO A 96 -4.94 44.52 -23.95
CA PRO A 96 -4.52 44.36 -25.33
C PRO A 96 -3.39 45.33 -25.66
N ALA A 97 -2.24 44.77 -26.08
CA ALA A 97 -1.15 45.54 -26.66
C ALA A 97 -1.66 46.22 -27.93
N ASN A 98 -1.82 47.53 -27.84
CA ASN A 98 -2.29 48.40 -28.89
C ASN A 98 -1.19 48.61 -29.95
N ILE A 99 -1.56 48.26 -31.17
CA ILE A 99 -0.91 48.63 -32.42
C ILE A 99 -0.84 50.16 -32.52
N ARG A 100 0.38 50.73 -32.47
CA ARG A 100 0.83 51.90 -33.25
C ARG A 100 2.35 51.87 -33.40
#